data_AF-A0A8J8T5N3-F1
#
_entry.id   AF-A0A8J8T5N3-F1
#
_cell.length_a   1.000
_cell.length_b   1.000
_cell.length_c   1.000
_cell.angle_alpha   90.00
_cell.angle_beta   90.00
_cell.angle_gamma   90.00
#
_symmetry.space_group_name_H-M   'P 1'
#
loop_
_entity.id
_entity.type
_entity.pdbx_description
1 polymer ?
#
loop_
_entity_poly.entity_id
_entity_poly.type
_entity_poly.pdbx_seq_one_letter_code
_entity_poly.pdbx_strand_id
1 'polypeptide(L)'
;MNKLFFISEEVSNFLYADASSKNLTIINMGVALFHRNTSKFSSNTECIFRISQDGLLNLIPYMTKRIVYAPNLEVFKYFLMNKNIEVVDIPEAGLKQEIDNFSTGCFILAIKLPKGGKATSEDSEEPLVEGIVMHKFVKAVNMMVSRENVSGLHLRYLSKEEREGVAKLFDLENNK
;
A
#
# COMPACT_ATOMS: atom_id res chain seq x y z
N MET A 1 -3.67 1.00 22.28
CA MET A 1 -3.87 0.22 21.04
C MET A 1 -3.09 0.90 19.92
N ASN A 2 -2.14 0.21 19.30
CA ASN A 2 -1.20 0.82 18.33
C ASN A 2 -1.53 0.48 16.87
N LYS A 3 -2.41 -0.50 16.64
CA LYS A 3 -2.82 -0.97 15.32
C LYS A 3 -4.34 -1.19 15.29
N LEU A 4 -4.95 -1.00 14.14
CA LEU A 4 -6.32 -1.43 13.84
C LEU A 4 -6.25 -2.50 12.78
N PHE A 5 -7.00 -3.59 12.97
CA PHE A 5 -6.96 -4.77 12.13
C PHE A 5 -8.27 -4.94 11.37
N PHE A 6 -8.17 -5.39 10.12
CA PHE A 6 -9.27 -5.92 9.34
C PHE A 6 -9.45 -7.39 9.71
N ILE A 7 -10.63 -7.72 10.21
CA ILE A 7 -11.03 -9.07 10.62
C ILE A 7 -12.47 -9.32 10.14
N SER A 8 -12.85 -10.60 10.09
CA SER A 8 -14.25 -10.95 9.86
C SER A 8 -15.13 -10.60 11.06
N GLU A 9 -16.43 -10.50 10.82
CA GLU A 9 -17.43 -10.20 11.84
C GLU A 9 -17.44 -11.27 12.94
N GLU A 10 -17.32 -12.55 12.57
CA GLU A 10 -17.34 -13.66 13.50
C GLU A 10 -16.14 -13.61 14.46
N VAL A 11 -14.95 -13.30 13.92
CA VAL A 11 -13.75 -13.10 14.74
C VAL A 11 -13.92 -11.93 15.68
N SER A 12 -14.49 -10.82 15.20
CA SER A 12 -14.80 -9.65 16.03
C SER A 12 -15.73 -10.01 17.20
N ASN A 13 -16.82 -10.73 16.91
CA ASN A 13 -17.80 -11.17 17.91
C ASN A 13 -17.17 -12.07 18.99
N PHE A 14 -16.30 -13.00 18.59
CA PHE A 14 -15.57 -13.86 19.53
C PHE A 14 -14.65 -13.05 20.45
N LEU A 15 -13.97 -12.03 19.93
CA LEU A 15 -13.11 -11.15 20.71
C LEU A 15 -13.88 -10.26 21.68
N TYR A 16 -15.07 -9.79 21.27
CA TYR A 16 -15.97 -9.07 22.17
C TYR A 16 -16.44 -9.95 23.33
N ALA A 17 -16.69 -11.23 23.09
CA ALA A 17 -17.06 -12.17 24.14
C ALA A 17 -15.93 -12.39 25.18
N ASP A 18 -14.66 -12.37 24.75
CA ASP A 18 -13.51 -12.46 25.65
C ASP A 18 -13.08 -11.11 26.27
N ALA A 19 -13.72 -9.99 25.92
CA ALA A 19 -13.29 -8.66 26.37
C ALA A 19 -13.26 -8.49 27.91
N SER A 20 -14.17 -9.18 28.60
CA SER A 20 -14.27 -9.16 30.07
C SER A 20 -13.37 -10.19 30.74
N SER A 21 -13.22 -11.38 30.17
CA SER A 21 -12.44 -12.48 30.73
C SER A 21 -10.94 -12.35 30.47
N LYS A 22 -10.55 -11.74 29.34
CA LYS A 22 -9.15 -11.57 28.90
C LYS A 22 -8.35 -12.88 28.94
N ASN A 23 -8.98 -13.99 28.60
CA ASN A 23 -8.34 -15.30 28.60
C ASN A 23 -7.50 -15.53 27.33
N LEU A 24 -7.73 -14.76 26.28
CA LEU A 24 -7.00 -14.90 25.02
C LEU A 24 -5.69 -14.09 25.04
N THR A 25 -4.59 -14.78 24.73
CA THR A 25 -3.32 -14.11 24.38
C THR A 25 -3.27 -13.88 22.88
N ILE A 26 -3.54 -12.64 22.46
CA ILE A 26 -3.56 -12.26 21.05
C ILE A 26 -2.14 -11.92 20.57
N ILE A 27 -1.55 -12.79 19.75
CA ILE A 27 -0.21 -12.59 19.16
C ILE A 27 -0.32 -11.85 17.81
N ASN A 28 -1.23 -12.30 16.94
CA ASN A 28 -1.56 -11.67 15.67
C ASN A 28 -3.04 -11.85 15.37
N MET A 29 -3.61 -10.95 14.58
CA MET A 29 -5.04 -10.94 14.27
C MET A 29 -5.27 -10.25 12.92
N GLY A 30 -5.88 -10.98 11.98
CA GLY A 30 -6.30 -10.41 10.70
C GLY A 30 -5.18 -9.66 9.96
N VAL A 31 -5.55 -8.59 9.27
CA VAL A 31 -4.62 -7.74 8.51
C VAL A 31 -4.56 -6.36 9.13
N ALA A 32 -3.37 -5.86 9.45
CA ALA A 32 -3.24 -4.50 9.99
C ALA A 32 -3.60 -3.46 8.90
N LEU A 33 -4.68 -2.69 9.11
CA LEU A 33 -5.07 -1.60 8.20
C LEU A 33 -4.44 -0.28 8.58
N PHE A 34 -4.37 -0.01 9.89
CA PHE A 34 -3.92 1.28 10.40
C PHE A 34 -2.91 1.10 11.51
N HIS A 35 -1.93 1.99 11.55
CA HIS A 35 -0.98 2.12 12.65
C HIS A 35 -1.15 3.48 13.28
N ARG A 36 -1.13 3.57 14.61
CA ARG A 36 -1.16 4.86 15.29
C ARG A 36 0.08 5.66 14.91
N ASN A 37 -0.12 6.93 14.54
CA ASN A 37 0.97 7.84 14.25
C ASN A 37 1.64 8.23 15.58
N THR A 38 2.94 7.96 15.71
CA THR A 38 3.74 8.27 16.91
C THR A 38 4.71 9.42 16.67
N SER A 39 4.62 10.13 15.53
CA SER A 39 5.53 11.22 15.20
C SER A 39 5.34 12.42 16.14
N LYS A 40 6.42 13.14 16.47
CA LYS A 40 6.36 14.35 17.31
C LYS A 40 5.52 15.48 16.70
N PHE A 41 5.25 15.42 15.39
CA PHE A 41 4.38 16.34 14.67
C PHE A 41 2.89 15.94 14.72
N SER A 42 2.57 14.83 15.42
CA SER A 42 1.20 14.30 15.49
C SER A 42 0.27 15.08 16.43
N SER A 43 0.80 16.00 17.23
CA SER A 43 0.04 16.72 18.27
C SER A 43 -1.02 17.68 17.71
N ASN A 44 -0.88 18.11 16.46
CA ASN A 44 -1.82 19.00 15.76
C ASN A 44 -2.38 18.40 14.45
N THR A 45 -2.27 17.09 14.25
CA THR A 45 -2.79 16.45 13.03
C THR A 45 -4.17 15.87 13.29
N GLU A 46 -5.14 16.19 12.43
CA GLU A 46 -6.50 15.62 12.48
C GLU A 46 -6.51 14.08 12.35
N CYS A 47 -5.43 13.49 11.79
CA CYS A 47 -5.32 12.06 11.57
C CYS A 47 -4.28 11.41 12.50
N ILE A 48 -4.78 10.72 13.53
CA ILE A 48 -3.96 9.99 14.52
C ILE A 48 -3.50 8.61 14.03
N PHE A 49 -3.96 8.16 12.86
CA PHE A 49 -3.64 6.87 12.27
C PHE A 49 -3.02 7.04 10.87
N ARG A 50 -2.08 6.17 10.51
CA ARG A 50 -1.55 6.03 9.15
C ARG A 50 -2.01 4.70 8.57
N ILE A 51 -2.31 4.68 7.27
CA ILE A 51 -2.63 3.45 6.55
C ILE A 51 -1.39 2.56 6.50
N SER A 52 -1.57 1.26 6.68
CA SER A 52 -0.56 0.23 6.50
C SER A 52 -0.56 -0.24 5.05
N GLN A 53 0.63 -0.46 4.48
CA GLN A 53 0.76 -1.05 3.15
C GLN A 53 0.12 -2.45 3.07
N ASP A 54 0.25 -3.26 4.12
CA ASP A 54 -0.22 -4.66 4.12
C ASP A 54 -1.75 -4.74 4.02
N GLY A 55 -2.43 -3.80 4.66
CA GLY A 55 -3.88 -3.68 4.64
C GLY A 55 -4.47 -2.91 3.48
N LEU A 56 -3.63 -2.30 2.63
CA LEU A 56 -4.07 -1.31 1.65
C LEU A 56 -5.10 -1.87 0.66
N LEU A 57 -4.88 -3.07 0.14
CA LEU A 57 -5.78 -3.67 -0.85
C LEU A 57 -7.17 -3.95 -0.29
N ASN A 58 -7.28 -4.26 1.00
CA ASN A 58 -8.58 -4.41 1.68
C ASN A 58 -9.28 -3.07 1.89
N LEU A 59 -8.53 -1.96 1.91
CA LEU A 59 -9.05 -0.63 2.15
C LEU A 59 -9.53 0.05 0.85
N ILE A 60 -8.79 -0.11 -0.26
CA ILE A 60 -9.04 0.55 -1.55
C ILE A 60 -10.50 0.51 -2.01
N PRO A 61 -11.22 -0.64 -1.97
CA PRO A 61 -12.62 -0.70 -2.42
C PRO A 61 -13.56 0.26 -1.68
N TYR A 62 -13.21 0.66 -0.46
CA TYR A 62 -14.01 1.54 0.39
C TYR A 62 -13.48 2.98 0.39
N MET A 63 -12.37 3.27 -0.31
CA MET A 63 -11.78 4.61 -0.36
C MET A 63 -12.45 5.50 -1.39
N THR A 64 -12.97 6.64 -0.94
CA THR A 64 -13.57 7.67 -1.80
C THR A 64 -12.73 8.96 -1.85
N LYS A 65 -11.74 9.09 -0.98
CA LYS A 65 -10.91 10.29 -0.84
C LYS A 65 -9.44 9.91 -0.77
N ARG A 66 -8.57 10.85 -1.18
CA ARG A 66 -7.11 10.73 -1.07
C ARG A 66 -6.57 9.44 -1.71
N ILE A 67 -7.19 9.05 -2.82
CA ILE A 67 -6.76 7.99 -3.72
C ILE A 67 -6.66 8.61 -5.11
N VAL A 68 -5.56 8.36 -5.81
CA VAL A 68 -5.33 8.76 -7.20
C VAL A 68 -4.86 7.55 -7.99
N TYR A 69 -5.20 7.51 -9.27
CA TYR A 69 -4.86 6.38 -10.12
C TYR A 69 -3.75 6.75 -11.09
N ALA A 70 -2.67 5.98 -11.09
CA ALA A 70 -1.64 6.06 -12.12
C ALA A 70 -2.26 5.70 -13.47
N PRO A 71 -2.00 6.49 -14.54
CA PRO A 71 -2.62 6.26 -15.84
C PRO A 71 -2.07 5.02 -16.55
N ASN A 72 -0.85 4.61 -16.21
CA ASN A 72 -0.20 3.43 -16.79
C ASN A 72 0.83 2.83 -15.81
N LEU A 73 1.30 1.63 -16.14
CA LEU A 73 2.24 0.88 -15.31
C LEU A 73 3.59 1.58 -15.15
N GLU A 74 4.07 2.29 -16.17
CA GLU A 74 5.37 2.95 -16.14
C GLU A 74 5.38 4.15 -15.17
N VAL A 75 4.29 4.92 -15.12
CA VAL A 75 4.10 5.96 -14.09
C VAL A 75 4.03 5.33 -12.71
N PHE A 76 3.27 4.25 -12.52
CA PHE A 76 3.22 3.56 -11.22
C PHE A 76 4.60 3.05 -10.78
N LYS A 77 5.36 2.44 -11.69
CA LYS A 77 6.74 2.00 -11.45
C LYS A 77 7.66 3.17 -11.10
N TYR A 78 7.53 4.32 -11.76
CA TYR A 78 8.32 5.50 -11.42
C TYR A 78 8.15 5.88 -9.94
N PHE A 79 6.91 5.90 -9.45
CA PHE A 79 6.63 6.13 -8.03
C PHE A 79 7.16 5.02 -7.12
N LEU A 80 7.11 3.78 -7.59
CA LEU A 80 7.61 2.63 -6.85
C LEU A 80 9.15 2.63 -6.72
N MET A 81 9.87 3.11 -7.74
CA MET A 81 11.34 3.12 -7.78
C MET A 81 11.93 4.35 -7.11
N ASN A 82 11.19 5.46 -7.04
CA ASN A 82 11.65 6.71 -6.44
C ASN A 82 10.96 6.95 -5.09
N LYS A 83 11.70 6.73 -4.00
CA LYS A 83 11.16 6.88 -2.64
C LYS A 83 10.72 8.30 -2.32
N ASN A 84 11.40 9.31 -2.88
CA ASN A 84 11.12 10.73 -2.70
C ASN A 84 11.11 11.38 -4.08
N ILE A 85 10.00 12.03 -4.42
CA ILE A 85 9.76 12.68 -5.71
C ILE A 85 9.35 14.12 -5.41
N GLU A 86 10.02 15.09 -6.01
CA GLU A 86 9.55 16.47 -5.92
C GLU A 86 8.25 16.61 -6.72
N VAL A 87 7.31 17.42 -6.22
CA VAL A 87 6.02 17.64 -6.89
C VAL A 87 6.19 18.16 -8.31
N VAL A 88 7.28 18.90 -8.57
CA VAL A 88 7.61 19.40 -9.91
C VAL A 88 7.97 18.30 -10.90
N ASP A 89 8.52 17.19 -10.41
CA ASP A 89 9.01 16.04 -11.19
C ASP A 89 7.98 14.92 -11.36
N ILE A 90 6.76 15.10 -10.82
CA ILE A 90 5.70 14.11 -10.99
C ILE A 90 5.36 13.96 -12.48
N PRO A 91 5.46 12.74 -13.04
CA PRO A 91 5.07 12.49 -14.42
C PRO A 91 3.55 12.66 -14.56
N GLU A 92 3.12 13.08 -15.75
CA GLU A 92 1.71 13.32 -16.10
C GLU A 92 1.05 14.51 -15.38
N ALA A 93 0.70 15.55 -16.15
CA ALA A 93 0.14 16.78 -15.60
C ALA A 93 -1.19 16.58 -14.86
N GLY A 94 -2.04 15.66 -15.32
CA GLY A 94 -3.32 15.35 -14.66
C GLY A 94 -3.13 14.72 -13.28
N LEU A 95 -2.25 13.72 -13.18
CA LEU A 95 -1.92 13.07 -11.90
C LEU A 95 -1.29 14.06 -10.92
N LYS A 96 -0.38 14.91 -11.41
CA LYS A 96 0.22 15.99 -10.62
C LYS A 96 -0.85 16.92 -10.05
N GLN A 97 -1.80 17.37 -10.86
CA GLN A 97 -2.86 18.27 -10.41
C GLN A 97 -3.74 17.61 -9.34
N GLU A 98 -4.10 16.33 -9.49
CA GLU A 98 -4.85 15.60 -8.47
C GLU A 98 -4.09 15.50 -7.15
N ILE A 99 -2.78 15.22 -7.21
CA ILE A 99 -1.92 15.17 -6.03
C ILE A 99 -1.81 16.55 -5.39
N ASP A 100 -1.65 17.61 -6.17
CA ASP A 100 -1.51 19.00 -5.68
C ASP A 100 -2.74 19.48 -4.91
N ASN A 101 -3.93 19.03 -5.32
CA ASN A 101 -5.19 19.34 -4.64
C ASN A 101 -5.28 18.76 -3.22
N PHE A 102 -4.43 17.79 -2.86
CA PHE A 102 -4.39 17.27 -1.51
C PHE A 102 -3.65 18.21 -0.55
N SER A 103 -4.17 18.33 0.68
CA SER A 103 -3.38 18.90 1.79
C SER A 103 -2.19 17.98 2.14
N THR A 104 -1.24 18.45 2.95
CA THR A 104 -0.17 17.59 3.49
C THR A 104 -0.76 16.37 4.21
N GLY A 105 -0.19 15.18 3.97
CA GLY A 105 -0.62 13.95 4.64
C GLY A 105 -0.61 12.71 3.74
N CYS A 106 -1.14 11.61 4.26
CA CYS A 106 -1.15 10.34 3.55
C CYS A 106 -2.15 10.33 2.38
N PHE A 107 -1.81 9.66 1.30
CA PHE A 107 -2.69 9.36 0.18
C PHE A 107 -2.29 8.04 -0.47
N ILE A 108 -3.15 7.49 -1.30
CA ILE A 108 -2.91 6.23 -2.01
C ILE A 108 -2.68 6.53 -3.48
N LEU A 109 -1.58 6.02 -4.03
CA LEU A 109 -1.40 5.90 -5.47
C LEU A 109 -1.78 4.47 -5.86
N ALA A 110 -2.81 4.33 -6.67
CA ALA A 110 -3.34 3.05 -7.13
C ALA A 110 -3.12 2.87 -8.64
N ILE A 111 -3.20 1.64 -9.12
CA ILE A 111 -3.25 1.32 -10.55
C ILE A 111 -4.29 0.22 -10.78
N LYS A 112 -5.05 0.36 -11.87
CA LYS A 112 -5.94 -0.69 -12.37
C LYS A 112 -5.21 -1.47 -13.45
N LEU A 113 -4.98 -2.75 -13.20
CA LEU A 113 -4.32 -3.65 -14.14
C LEU A 113 -5.38 -4.52 -14.84
N PRO A 114 -5.25 -4.73 -16.17
CA PRO A 114 -6.00 -5.79 -16.82
C PRO A 114 -5.57 -7.14 -16.22
N LYS A 115 -6.53 -8.03 -15.92
CA LYS A 115 -6.20 -9.39 -15.45
C LYS A 115 -5.35 -10.09 -16.53
N GLY A 116 -4.11 -10.45 -16.20
CA GLY A 116 -3.28 -11.32 -17.04
C GLY A 116 -3.93 -12.69 -17.16
N GLY A 117 -4.19 -13.15 -18.38
CA GLY A 117 -5.06 -14.30 -18.67
C GLY A 117 -4.66 -15.62 -17.99
N LYS A 118 -5.64 -16.24 -17.32
CA LYS A 118 -6.50 -17.27 -17.92
C LYS A 118 -7.93 -17.02 -17.44
N ALA A 119 -8.84 -16.85 -18.38
CA ALA A 119 -10.27 -16.91 -18.13
C ALA A 119 -10.61 -18.31 -17.60
N THR A 120 -10.82 -18.41 -16.30
CA THR A 120 -11.56 -19.53 -15.72
C THR A 120 -12.60 -18.93 -14.79
N SER A 121 -13.84 -19.31 -15.06
CA SER A 121 -15.11 -18.93 -14.44
C SER A 121 -15.55 -17.47 -14.62
N GLU A 122 -16.70 -17.39 -15.30
CA GLU A 122 -17.56 -16.24 -15.57
C GLU A 122 -17.91 -15.45 -14.29
N ASP A 123 -18.18 -14.16 -14.47
CA ASP A 123 -18.90 -13.25 -13.55
C ASP A 123 -18.15 -12.51 -12.43
N SER A 124 -16.89 -12.07 -12.65
CA SER A 124 -16.38 -10.88 -11.94
C SER A 124 -15.37 -10.06 -12.77
N GLU A 125 -15.93 -9.13 -13.55
CA GLU A 125 -15.23 -8.16 -14.43
C GLU A 125 -14.46 -7.05 -13.68
N GLU A 126 -14.10 -7.24 -12.41
CA GLU A 126 -13.38 -6.19 -11.69
C GLU A 126 -11.88 -6.21 -12.05
N PRO A 127 -11.30 -5.06 -12.46
CA PRO A 127 -9.87 -4.96 -12.76
C PRO A 127 -9.07 -5.21 -11.48
N LEU A 128 -7.91 -5.87 -11.63
CA LEU A 128 -6.99 -6.04 -10.50
C LEU A 128 -6.50 -4.67 -10.07
N VAL A 129 -6.75 -4.30 -8.81
CA VAL A 129 -6.25 -3.04 -8.27
C VAL A 129 -5.04 -3.30 -7.40
N GLU A 130 -3.98 -2.55 -7.68
CA GLU A 130 -2.78 -2.48 -6.86
C GLU A 130 -2.59 -1.07 -6.34
N GLY A 131 -1.82 -0.89 -5.27
CA GLY A 131 -1.57 0.44 -4.75
C GLY A 131 -0.41 0.51 -3.76
N ILE A 132 0.07 1.74 -3.55
CA ILE A 132 1.12 2.07 -2.59
C ILE A 132 0.71 3.24 -1.70
N VAL A 133 1.08 3.16 -0.42
CA VAL A 133 0.87 4.23 0.55
C VAL A 133 1.93 5.31 0.37
N MET A 134 1.46 6.52 0.07
CA MET A 134 2.28 7.70 -0.14
C MET A 134 1.99 8.77 0.92
N HIS A 135 2.90 9.71 1.07
CA HIS A 135 2.75 10.88 1.92
C HIS A 135 3.11 12.14 1.14
N LYS A 136 2.16 13.05 1.04
CA LYS A 136 2.35 14.38 0.44
C LYS A 136 2.91 15.35 1.46
N PHE A 137 4.04 15.94 1.13
CA PHE A 137 4.60 17.15 1.74
C PHE A 137 4.30 18.35 0.85
N VAL A 138 4.70 19.54 1.29
CA VAL A 138 4.47 20.78 0.54
C VAL A 138 5.15 20.77 -0.84
N LYS A 139 6.37 20.21 -0.93
CA LYS A 139 7.18 20.23 -2.17
C LYS A 139 7.49 18.85 -2.73
N ALA A 140 7.12 17.78 -2.03
CA ALA A 140 7.52 16.43 -2.38
C ALA A 140 6.46 15.41 -1.98
N VAL A 141 6.51 14.24 -2.58
CA VAL A 141 5.76 13.06 -2.20
C VAL A 141 6.72 11.93 -1.87
N ASN A 142 6.51 11.28 -0.72
CA ASN A 142 7.35 10.16 -0.30
C ASN A 142 6.56 8.88 -0.14
N MET A 143 7.20 7.77 -0.47
CA MET A 143 6.72 6.45 -0.11
C MET A 143 7.05 6.16 1.35
N MET A 144 6.01 5.88 2.15
CA MET A 144 6.12 5.65 3.58
C MET A 144 5.97 4.17 3.94
N VAL A 145 6.64 3.32 3.15
CA VAL A 145 6.62 1.87 3.24
C VAL A 145 7.97 1.37 3.76
N SER A 146 7.99 0.28 4.52
CA SER A 146 9.25 -0.31 5.03
C SER A 146 10.09 -0.86 3.87
N ARG A 147 11.40 -1.02 4.07
CA ARG A 147 12.29 -1.49 3.00
C ARG A 147 11.90 -2.87 2.49
N GLU A 148 11.49 -3.75 3.39
CA GLU A 148 11.09 -5.13 3.12
C GLU A 148 9.85 -5.15 2.22
N ASN A 149 8.85 -4.33 2.55
CA ASN A 149 7.64 -4.20 1.75
C ASN A 149 7.91 -3.55 0.39
N VAL A 150 8.80 -2.56 0.31
CA VAL A 150 9.24 -1.98 -0.97
C VAL A 150 9.94 -3.03 -1.83
N SER A 151 10.85 -3.83 -1.26
CA SER A 151 11.53 -4.91 -1.99
C SER A 151 10.52 -5.95 -2.50
N GLY A 152 9.54 -6.33 -1.68
CA GLY A 152 8.47 -7.22 -2.09
C GLY A 152 7.65 -6.66 -3.27
N LEU A 153 7.36 -5.35 -3.25
CA LEU A 153 6.69 -4.67 -4.36
C LEU A 153 7.59 -4.60 -5.61
N HIS A 154 8.87 -4.27 -5.47
CA HIS A 154 9.83 -4.24 -6.59
C HIS A 154 9.84 -5.56 -7.34
N LEU A 155 9.98 -6.69 -6.63
CA LEU A 155 9.98 -8.02 -7.23
C LEU A 155 8.73 -8.31 -8.07
N ARG A 156 7.55 -7.80 -7.67
CA ARG A 156 6.30 -8.00 -8.42
C ARG A 156 6.32 -7.29 -9.78
N TYR A 157 6.96 -6.12 -9.87
CA TYR A 157 6.93 -5.29 -11.07
C TYR A 157 8.20 -5.34 -11.91
N LEU A 158 9.18 -6.16 -11.53
CA LEU A 158 10.32 -6.46 -12.39
C LEU A 158 9.86 -7.00 -13.75
N SER A 159 10.51 -6.54 -14.82
CA SER A 159 10.41 -7.11 -16.16
C SER A 159 10.89 -8.57 -16.17
N LYS A 160 10.58 -9.31 -17.23
CA LYS A 160 11.06 -10.69 -17.38
C LYS A 160 12.60 -10.73 -17.36
N GLU A 161 13.25 -9.82 -18.05
CA GLU A 161 14.72 -9.70 -18.10
C GLU A 161 15.30 -9.35 -16.73
N GLU A 162 14.67 -8.42 -16.01
CA GLU A 162 15.10 -8.04 -14.66
C GLU A 162 14.92 -9.19 -13.67
N ARG A 163 13.82 -9.94 -13.75
CA ARG A 163 13.60 -11.14 -12.94
C ARG A 163 14.64 -12.22 -13.22
N GLU A 164 14.95 -12.47 -14.49
CA GLU A 164 15.98 -13.44 -14.89
C GLU A 164 17.38 -13.01 -14.42
N GLY A 165 17.68 -11.70 -14.46
CA GLY A 165 18.93 -11.15 -13.91
C GLY A 165 19.03 -11.32 -12.39
N VAL A 166 17.94 -11.08 -11.67
CA VAL A 166 17.88 -11.24 -10.21
C VAL A 166 17.93 -12.71 -9.79
N ALA A 167 17.24 -13.61 -10.50
CA ALA A 167 17.27 -15.05 -10.23
C ALA A 167 18.71 -15.60 -10.27
N LYS A 168 19.51 -15.16 -11.25
CA LYS A 168 20.93 -15.54 -11.37
C LYS A 168 21.76 -15.14 -10.15
N LEU A 169 21.43 -14.05 -9.45
CA LEU A 169 22.13 -13.64 -8.22
C LEU A 169 21.84 -14.61 -7.06
N PHE A 170 20.61 -15.08 -6.94
CA PHE A 170 20.21 -16.04 -5.90
C PHE A 170 20.72 -17.46 -6.19
N ASP A 171 20.79 -17.86 -7.46
CA ASP A 171 21.31 -19.16 -7.87
C ASP A 171 22.85 -19.27 -7.72
N LEU A 172 23.56 -18.14 -7.64
CA LEU A 172 25.02 -18.10 -7.46
C LEU A 172 25.48 -18.39 -6.01
N GLU A 173 24.58 -18.35 -5.01
CA GLU A 173 24.93 -18.72 -3.63
C GLU A 173 24.90 -20.24 -3.37
N ASN A 174 24.37 -21.05 -4.31
CA ASN A 174 24.32 -22.52 -4.18
C ASN A 174 25.51 -23.24 -4.86
N ASN A 175 26.52 -22.50 -5.35
CA ASN A 175 27.71 -23.06 -6.02
C ASN A 175 29.02 -22.66 -5.33
N LYS A 176 29.06 -22.66 -3.99
CA LYS A 176 30.30 -22.62 -3.20
C LYS A 176 30.30 -23.66 -2.10
#